data_AF-A0A971WT68-F1
#
_entry.id   AF-A0A971WT68-F1
#
_cell.length_a   1.000
_cell.length_b   1.000
_cell.length_c   1.000
_cell.angle_alpha   90.00
_cell.angle_beta   90.00
_cell.angle_gamma   90.00
#
_symmetry.space_group_name_H-M   'P 1'
#
loop_
_entity.id
_entity.type
_entity.pdbx_description
1 polymer ?
#
loop_
_entity_poly.entity_id
_entity_poly.type
_entity_poly.pdbx_seq_one_letter_code
_entity_poly.pdbx_strand_id
1 'polypeptide(L)'
;MHVDHNDFGQLRITFYNNNRCYSGPRNFKYILLKVSDPNCVVTTFEGKIDFGEVKPYVVTDLPTGNYCLIGLKLVDPRPGNRRVHHFMIYKDQETVFDINYIHQDDFIEKFS
;
A
#
# COMPACT_ATOMS: atom_id res chain seq x y z
N MET A 1 -6.57 -16.71 -34.92
CA MET A 1 -7.15 -16.37 -33.61
C MET A 1 -6.03 -15.75 -32.79
N HIS A 2 -6.03 -14.42 -32.61
CA HIS A 2 -5.22 -13.82 -31.56
C HIS A 2 -5.88 -14.19 -30.25
N VAL A 3 -5.19 -14.98 -29.43
CA VAL A 3 -5.56 -15.14 -28.04
C VAL A 3 -5.16 -13.82 -27.40
N ASP A 4 -6.14 -12.95 -27.12
CA ASP A 4 -5.91 -11.77 -26.27
C ASP A 4 -5.31 -12.28 -24.97
N HIS A 5 -3.99 -12.19 -24.87
CA HIS A 5 -3.28 -12.43 -23.63
C HIS A 5 -3.66 -11.25 -22.77
N ASN A 6 -4.66 -11.45 -21.93
CA ASN A 6 -5.02 -10.48 -20.91
C ASN A 6 -3.75 -9.99 -20.21
N ASP A 7 -3.41 -8.73 -20.41
CA ASP A 7 -2.22 -8.11 -19.82
C ASP A 7 -2.52 -7.81 -18.36
N PHE A 8 -2.40 -8.84 -17.51
CA PHE A 8 -2.60 -8.77 -16.08
C PHE A 8 -1.30 -8.93 -15.29
N GLY A 9 -1.25 -8.26 -14.15
CA GLY A 9 -0.21 -8.41 -13.14
C GLY A 9 -0.82 -8.56 -11.74
N GLN A 10 0.05 -8.55 -10.74
CA GLN A 10 -0.35 -8.69 -9.34
C GLN A 10 0.24 -7.58 -8.48
N LEU A 11 -0.45 -7.26 -7.39
CA LEU A 11 0.01 -6.32 -6.37
C LEU A 11 -0.01 -7.01 -5.02
N ARG A 12 1.16 -7.08 -4.38
CA ARG A 12 1.29 -7.45 -2.97
C ARG A 12 1.49 -6.19 -2.16
N ILE A 13 0.57 -5.91 -1.24
CA ILE A 13 0.71 -4.82 -0.26
C ILE A 13 0.90 -5.40 1.12
N THR A 14 1.92 -4.93 1.84
CA THR A 14 2.17 -5.34 3.23
C THR A 14 2.06 -4.15 4.17
N PHE A 15 1.18 -4.24 5.17
CA PHE A 15 1.14 -3.29 6.27
C PHE A 15 1.92 -3.84 7.46
N TYR A 16 2.74 -3.02 8.09
CA TYR A 16 3.51 -3.43 9.27
C TYR A 16 3.71 -2.27 10.23
N ASN A 17 3.49 -2.53 11.52
CA ASN A 17 3.56 -1.51 12.56
C ASN A 17 4.80 -1.69 13.44
N ASN A 18 5.84 -0.91 13.15
CA ASN A 18 7.09 -0.86 13.92
C ASN A 18 7.11 0.29 14.94
N ASN A 19 5.98 0.96 15.19
CA ASN A 19 5.94 2.12 16.07
C ASN A 19 5.96 1.68 17.54
N ARG A 20 7.16 1.73 18.16
CA ARG A 20 7.40 1.31 19.55
C ARG A 20 6.77 2.23 20.59
N CYS A 21 6.47 3.48 20.21
CA CYS A 21 6.04 4.54 21.13
C CYS A 21 4.54 4.54 21.41
N TYR A 22 3.76 3.62 20.83
CA TYR A 22 2.30 3.60 20.98
C TYR A 22 1.79 2.27 21.54
N SER A 23 1.01 2.35 22.61
CA SER A 23 0.27 1.22 23.18
C SER A 23 -1.10 1.09 22.50
N GLY A 24 -1.22 0.16 21.55
CA GLY A 24 -2.50 -0.29 21.01
C GLY A 24 -2.61 -0.35 19.48
N PRO A 25 -3.68 -0.99 18.96
CA PRO A 25 -3.88 -1.20 17.53
C PRO A 25 -4.06 0.11 16.76
N ARG A 26 -3.43 0.20 15.58
CA ARG A 26 -3.60 1.33 14.65
C ARG A 26 -4.62 1.01 13.57
N ASN A 27 -5.61 1.88 13.40
CA ASN A 27 -6.50 1.78 12.25
C ASN A 27 -5.77 2.26 10.99
N PHE A 28 -5.95 1.54 9.88
CA PHE A 28 -5.51 1.95 8.56
C PHE A 28 -6.66 1.92 7.57
N LYS A 29 -6.60 2.80 6.58
CA LYS A 29 -7.49 2.78 5.40
C LYS A 29 -6.75 3.30 4.18
N TYR A 30 -6.65 2.45 3.16
CA TYR A 30 -6.04 2.75 1.87
C TYR A 30 -6.99 2.40 0.73
N ILE A 31 -6.96 3.21 -0.33
CA ILE A 31 -7.73 3.00 -1.55
C ILE A 31 -6.77 2.84 -2.72
N LEU A 32 -6.94 1.77 -3.49
CA LEU A 32 -6.24 1.55 -4.76
C LEU A 32 -7.13 2.01 -5.92
N LEU A 33 -6.57 2.85 -6.78
CA LEU A 33 -7.21 3.41 -7.97
C LEU A 33 -6.38 3.10 -9.22
N LYS A 34 -7.04 2.91 -10.36
CA LYS A 34 -6.35 2.89 -11.66
C LYS A 34 -6.31 4.32 -12.21
N VAL A 35 -5.13 4.83 -12.57
CA VAL A 35 -4.97 6.24 -12.98
C VAL A 35 -5.72 6.56 -14.28
N SER A 36 -5.86 5.59 -15.18
CA SER A 36 -6.62 5.76 -16.43
C SER A 36 -8.14 5.91 -16.22
N ASP A 37 -8.64 5.52 -15.05
CA ASP A 37 -10.04 5.67 -14.68
C ASP A 37 -10.13 6.05 -13.19
N PRO A 38 -10.00 7.35 -12.86
CA PRO A 38 -9.92 7.81 -11.47
C PRO A 38 -11.22 7.61 -10.67
N ASN A 39 -12.34 7.26 -11.31
CA ASN A 39 -13.59 6.91 -10.63
C ASN A 39 -13.66 5.40 -10.30
N CYS A 40 -12.76 4.59 -10.85
CA CYS A 40 -12.70 3.17 -10.60
C CYS A 40 -11.82 2.87 -9.38
N VAL A 41 -12.48 2.75 -8.23
CA VAL A 41 -11.88 2.13 -7.05
C VAL A 41 -11.68 0.64 -7.33
N VAL A 42 -10.41 0.24 -7.41
CA VAL A 42 -10.03 -1.15 -7.63
C VAL A 42 -10.30 -1.97 -6.37
N THR A 43 -9.80 -1.49 -5.23
CA THR A 43 -10.06 -2.09 -3.92
C THR A 43 -9.76 -1.12 -2.78
N THR A 44 -10.25 -1.45 -1.59
CA THR A 44 -9.97 -0.74 -0.34
C THR A 44 -9.35 -1.71 0.66
N PHE A 45 -8.24 -1.29 1.28
CA PHE A 45 -7.60 -2.01 2.38
C PHE A 45 -7.89 -1.26 3.67
N GLU A 46 -8.56 -1.90 4.62
CA GLU A 46 -8.80 -1.32 5.93
C GLU A 46 -8.72 -2.36 7.03
N GLY A 47 -8.35 -1.90 8.22
CA GLY A 47 -8.21 -2.78 9.38
C GLY A 47 -7.52 -2.11 10.55
N LYS A 48 -7.17 -2.94 11.52
CA LYS A 48 -6.35 -2.61 12.69
C LYS A 48 -5.02 -3.35 12.59
N ILE A 49 -3.92 -2.74 13.01
CA ILE A 49 -2.61 -3.38 13.06
C ILE A 49 -1.92 -3.13 14.40
N ASP A 50 -1.58 -4.21 15.11
CA ASP A 50 -0.87 -4.17 16.39
C ASP A 50 0.63 -3.99 16.21
N PHE A 51 1.33 -3.56 17.27
CA PHE A 51 2.79 -3.44 17.23
C PHE A 51 3.45 -4.79 16.93
N GLY A 52 4.38 -4.80 15.97
CA GLY A 52 5.07 -5.99 15.50
C GLY A 52 4.24 -6.86 14.54
N GLU A 53 2.98 -6.52 14.28
CA GLU A 53 2.13 -7.27 13.37
C GLU A 53 2.45 -6.94 11.90
N VAL A 54 2.28 -7.95 11.04
CA VAL A 54 2.45 -7.87 9.58
C VAL A 54 1.16 -8.35 8.92
N LYS A 55 0.57 -7.53 8.04
CA LYS A 55 -0.66 -7.84 7.30
C LYS A 55 -0.43 -7.76 5.79
N PRO A 56 -0.23 -8.91 5.12
CA PRO A 56 -0.14 -8.96 3.68
C PRO A 56 -1.53 -9.00 3.01
N TYR A 57 -1.65 -8.32 1.88
CA TYR A 57 -2.78 -8.37 0.96
C TYR A 57 -2.24 -8.65 -0.44
N VAL A 58 -2.93 -9.51 -1.18
CA VAL A 58 -2.59 -9.80 -2.59
C VAL A 58 -3.81 -9.47 -3.44
N VAL A 59 -3.60 -8.65 -4.46
CA VAL A 59 -4.60 -8.34 -5.49
C VAL A 59 -4.11 -8.95 -6.79
N THR A 60 -4.87 -9.89 -7.33
CA THR A 60 -4.57 -10.58 -8.59
C THR A 60 -5.37 -9.97 -9.74
N ASP A 61 -5.04 -10.39 -10.96
CA ASP A 61 -5.80 -10.06 -12.18
C ASP A 61 -5.94 -8.54 -12.41
N LEU A 62 -4.93 -7.77 -12.00
CA LEU A 62 -4.90 -6.33 -12.19
C LEU A 62 -4.49 -6.02 -13.64
N PRO A 63 -5.31 -5.30 -14.42
CA PRO A 63 -4.89 -4.78 -15.72
C PRO A 63 -3.56 -4.05 -15.60
N THR A 64 -2.64 -4.27 -16.52
CA THR A 64 -1.40 -3.49 -16.55
C THR A 64 -1.68 -2.00 -16.66
N GLY A 65 -0.71 -1.20 -16.20
CA GLY A 65 -0.76 0.26 -16.29
C GLY A 65 -0.51 0.96 -14.96
N ASN A 66 -0.86 2.24 -14.92
CA ASN A 66 -0.56 3.11 -13.78
C ASN A 66 -1.65 3.04 -12.71
N TYR A 67 -1.22 2.92 -11.47
CA TYR A 67 -2.06 2.85 -10.28
C TYR A 67 -1.66 3.91 -9.26
N CYS A 68 -2.63 4.25 -8.43
CA CYS A 68 -2.49 5.19 -7.33
C CYS A 68 -3.04 4.56 -6.05
N LEU A 69 -2.23 4.52 -5.00
CA LEU A 69 -2.61 4.05 -3.68
C LEU A 69 -2.68 5.24 -2.72
N ILE A 70 -3.86 5.47 -2.14
CA ILE A 70 -4.17 6.64 -1.32
C ILE A 70 -4.47 6.21 0.11
N GLY A 71 -3.67 6.67 1.08
CA GLY A 71 -3.94 6.52 2.51
C GLY A 71 -4.90 7.59 3.04
N LEU A 72 -6.09 7.17 3.47
CA LEU A 72 -7.17 8.06 3.97
C LEU A 72 -7.18 8.22 5.49
N LYS A 73 -6.81 7.18 6.23
CA LYS A 73 -6.69 7.22 7.70
C LYS A 73 -5.37 6.59 8.09
N LEU A 74 -4.44 7.42 8.53
CA LEU A 74 -3.22 7.04 9.23
C LEU A 74 -3.21 7.85 10.51
N VAL A 75 -3.14 7.18 11.65
CA VAL A 75 -3.19 7.89 12.95
C VAL A 75 -1.90 8.68 13.21
N ASP A 76 -0.82 8.46 12.47
CA ASP A 76 0.23 9.45 12.20
C ASP A 76 1.30 8.83 11.29
N PRO A 77 1.57 9.37 10.10
CA PRO A 77 2.74 8.96 9.33
C PRO A 77 3.62 10.17 9.02
N ARG A 78 4.10 10.94 10.01
CA ARG A 78 4.87 12.18 9.83
C ARG A 78 4.12 13.30 9.06
N PRO A 79 4.47 14.57 9.32
CA PRO A 79 4.48 15.58 8.27
C PRO A 79 5.52 15.16 7.20
N GLY A 80 5.08 14.85 5.97
CA GLY A 80 5.98 14.64 4.83
C GLY A 80 5.94 13.27 4.14
N ASN A 81 5.27 12.25 4.69
CA ASN A 81 4.99 11.06 3.88
C ASN A 81 3.87 11.38 2.89
N ARG A 82 4.16 11.22 1.60
CA ARG A 82 3.14 11.32 0.56
C ARG A 82 2.11 10.23 0.83
N ARG A 83 0.89 10.61 1.19
CA ARG A 83 -0.27 9.71 1.36
C ARG A 83 -0.72 9.07 0.05
N VAL A 84 -0.09 9.45 -1.05
CA VAL A 84 -0.46 9.12 -2.42
C VAL A 84 0.79 8.53 -3.06
N HIS A 85 0.71 7.25 -3.43
CA HIS A 85 1.80 6.51 -4.05
C HIS A 85 1.39 6.14 -5.46
N HIS A 86 2.23 6.46 -6.43
CA HIS A 86 2.02 6.11 -7.83
C HIS A 86 2.99 5.00 -8.20
N PHE A 87 2.49 3.95 -8.85
CA PHE A 87 3.30 2.83 -9.33
C PHE A 87 2.65 2.21 -10.56
N MET A 88 3.40 1.35 -11.24
CA MET A 88 2.94 0.64 -12.43
C MET A 88 2.80 -0.85 -12.13
N ILE A 89 1.71 -1.45 -12.60
CA ILE A 89 1.54 -2.90 -12.64
C ILE A 89 1.99 -3.39 -14.02
N TYR A 90 2.93 -4.33 -14.03
CA TYR A 90 3.47 -4.95 -15.23
C TYR A 90 2.90 -6.36 -15.43
N LYS A 91 2.87 -6.79 -16.70
CA LYS A 91 2.37 -8.10 -17.08
C LYS A 91 3.21 -9.21 -16.44
N ASP A 92 2.54 -10.23 -15.90
CA ASP A 92 3.17 -11.42 -15.32
C ASP A 92 4.17 -11.11 -14.18
N GLN A 93 4.10 -9.91 -13.59
CA GLN A 93 4.95 -9.48 -12.50
C GLN A 93 4.15 -9.24 -11.22
N GLU A 94 4.78 -9.56 -10.09
CA GLU A 94 4.32 -9.11 -8.78
C GLU A 94 4.95 -7.75 -8.47
N THR A 95 4.10 -6.73 -8.34
CA THR A 95 4.50 -5.45 -7.78
C THR A 95 4.37 -5.52 -6.26
N VAL A 96 5.44 -5.24 -5.53
CA VAL A 96 5.47 -5.29 -4.07
C VAL A 96 5.47 -3.87 -3.51
N PHE A 97 4.58 -3.61 -2.54
CA PHE A 97 4.45 -2.30 -1.90
C PHE A 97 4.30 -2.43 -0.38
N ASP A 98 5.26 -1.86 0.35
CA ASP A 98 5.40 -2.02 1.79
C ASP A 98 5.07 -0.71 2.53
N ILE A 99 4.15 -0.78 3.50
CA ILE A 99 3.66 0.35 4.30
C ILE A 99 4.06 0.16 5.77
N ASN A 100 5.09 0.91 6.18
CA ASN A 100 5.58 0.93 7.56
C ASN A 100 4.97 2.05 8.40
N TYR A 101 4.50 1.71 9.59
CA TYR A 101 4.24 2.69 10.64
C TYR A 101 5.45 2.75 11.57
N ILE A 102 6.21 3.85 11.55
CA ILE A 102 7.37 4.08 12.41
C ILE A 102 7.18 5.39 13.18
N HIS A 103 7.68 5.49 14.41
CA HIS A 103 7.82 6.76 15.11
C HIS A 103 8.85 7.68 14.42
N GLN A 104 8.76 8.99 14.63
CA GLN A 104 9.66 9.98 14.00
C GLN A 104 11.12 9.78 14.46
N ASP A 105 11.33 9.52 15.74
CA ASP A 105 12.67 9.45 16.34
C ASP A 105 13.42 8.16 15.94
N ASP A 106 12.70 7.03 15.82
CA ASP A 106 13.25 5.73 15.37
C ASP A 106 13.83 5.77 13.93
N PHE A 107 13.46 6.77 13.13
CA PHE A 107 14.02 6.94 11.78
C PHE A 107 15.28 7.77 11.79
N ILE A 108 15.38 8.76 12.65
CA ILE A 108 16.59 9.57 12.75
C ILE A 108 17.75 8.67 13.20
N GLU A 109 17.54 7.79 14.19
CA GLU A 109 18.55 6.83 14.65
C GLU A 109 19.02 5.82 13.59
N LYS A 110 18.19 5.48 12.60
CA LYS A 110 18.58 4.56 11.52
C LYS A 110 19.44 5.21 10.43
N PHE A 111 19.47 6.53 10.37
CA PHE A 111 20.19 7.29 9.34
C PHE A 111 21.19 8.30 9.93
N SER A 112 21.49 8.19 11.23
CA SER A 112 22.55 8.88 11.97
C SER A 112 23.61 7.90 12.44
#